data_AF-A0A3D4F196-F1
#
_entry.id   AF-A0A3D4F196-F1
#
_cell.length_a   1.000
_cell.length_b   1.000
_cell.length_c   1.000
_cell.angle_alpha   90.00
_cell.angle_beta   90.00
_cell.angle_gamma   90.00
#
_symmetry.space_group_name_H-M   'P 1'
#
loop_
_entity.id
_entity.type
_entity.pdbx_description
1 polymer ?
#
loop_
_entity_poly.entity_id
_entity_poly.type
_entity_poly.pdbx_seq_one_letter_code
_entity_poly.pdbx_strand_id
1 'polypeptide(L)'
;METSLGSGREILRGIAEFARNHDNWEIFHAARGLVDQVPDWLETWEGDGVIARIQSENMLQSLKDLNIPVVDVLGVPPHNLPLIRVDDEQIS
;
A
#
# COMPACT_ATOMS: atom_id res chain seq x y z
N MET A 1 -20.98 -7.37 -6.03
CA MET A 1 -19.70 -7.39 -6.74
C MET A 1 -18.97 -6.10 -6.45
N GLU A 2 -18.33 -6.01 -5.29
CA GLU A 2 -17.31 -4.98 -5.08
C GLU A 2 -16.06 -5.45 -5.81
N THR A 3 -15.81 -4.84 -6.97
CA THR A 3 -14.61 -5.13 -7.74
C THR A 3 -13.40 -4.58 -6.97
N SER A 4 -12.22 -5.20 -7.12
CA SER A 4 -10.96 -4.74 -6.53
C SER A 4 -10.60 -3.26 -6.82
N LEU A 5 -11.35 -2.60 -7.71
CA LEU A 5 -11.25 -1.17 -8.02
C LEU A 5 -12.03 -0.28 -7.05
N GLY A 6 -13.17 -0.76 -6.51
CA GLY A 6 -13.96 -0.03 -5.50
C GLY A 6 -13.22 0.06 -4.17
N SER A 7 -12.68 -1.06 -3.70
CA SER A 7 -11.92 -1.11 -2.44
C SER A 7 -10.67 -0.24 -2.46
N GLY A 8 -9.97 -0.13 -3.59
CA GLY A 8 -8.79 0.73 -3.72
C GLY A 8 -9.08 2.22 -3.49
N ARG A 9 -10.23 2.72 -3.94
CA ARG A 9 -10.61 4.13 -3.78
C ARG A 9 -10.99 4.46 -2.34
N GLU A 10 -11.70 3.56 -1.68
CA GLU A 10 -12.10 3.72 -0.29
C GLU A 10 -10.89 3.67 0.66
N ILE A 11 -9.88 2.84 0.36
CA ILE A 11 -8.59 2.84 1.09
C ILE A 11 -7.91 4.21 0.98
N LEU A 12 -7.78 4.76 -0.23
CA LEU A 12 -7.18 6.09 -0.42
C LEU A 12 -7.96 7.18 0.32
N ARG A 13 -9.29 7.08 0.35
CA ARG A 13 -10.13 8.01 1.10
C ARG A 13 -9.85 7.92 2.60
N GLY A 14 -9.80 6.72 3.16
CA GLY A 14 -9.49 6.48 4.57
C GLY A 14 -8.10 7.00 4.96
N ILE A 15 -7.08 6.76 4.13
CA ILE A 15 -5.73 7.31 4.35
C ILE A 15 -5.75 8.83 4.40
N ALA A 16 -6.42 9.47 3.43
CA ALA A 16 -6.52 10.92 3.38
C ALA A 16 -7.31 11.51 4.57
N GLU A 17 -8.37 10.82 5.00
CA GLU A 17 -9.15 11.18 6.20
C GLU A 17 -8.31 11.07 7.48
N PHE A 18 -7.53 10.00 7.63
CA PHE A 18 -6.65 9.83 8.78
C PHE A 18 -5.57 10.90 8.83
N ALA A 19 -4.86 11.12 7.71
CA ALA A 19 -3.80 12.12 7.59
C ALA A 19 -4.30 13.52 8.02
N ARG A 20 -5.47 13.96 7.53
CA ARG A 20 -6.03 15.28 7.89
C ARG A 20 -6.29 15.49 9.38
N ASN A 21 -6.49 14.43 10.16
CA ASN A 21 -6.92 14.52 11.56
C ASN A 21 -5.79 14.26 12.57
N HIS A 22 -4.68 13.65 12.16
CA HIS A 22 -3.64 13.20 13.08
C HIS A 22 -2.34 14.00 12.98
N ASP A 23 -1.85 14.32 11.77
CA ASP A 23 -0.56 14.98 11.56
C ASP A 23 -0.48 15.65 10.18
N ASN A 24 0.53 16.48 9.93
CA ASN A 24 0.71 17.15 8.64
C ASN A 24 1.43 16.26 7.61
N TRP A 25 0.85 15.11 7.26
CA TRP A 25 1.46 14.15 6.33
C TRP A 25 1.55 14.72 4.91
N GLU A 26 2.75 14.64 4.32
CA GLU A 26 2.92 14.80 2.88
C GLU A 26 2.74 13.45 2.19
N ILE A 27 1.74 13.35 1.32
CA ILE A 27 1.37 12.08 0.67
C ILE A 27 1.82 12.10 -0.78
N PHE A 28 2.71 11.17 -1.14
CA PHE A 28 3.13 10.92 -2.51
C PHE A 28 2.45 9.67 -3.04
N HIS A 29 1.66 9.82 -4.11
CA HIS A 29 0.93 8.71 -4.72
C HIS A 29 1.58 8.27 -6.04
N ALA A 30 2.08 7.04 -6.07
CA ALA A 30 2.52 6.37 -7.29
C ALA A 30 1.29 5.89 -8.10
N ALA A 31 0.86 6.67 -9.10
CA ALA A 31 -0.21 6.23 -9.98
C ALA A 31 0.27 5.08 -10.89
N ARG A 32 -0.49 3.97 -10.85
CA ARG A 32 -0.32 2.69 -11.54
C ARG A 32 0.30 2.79 -12.95
N GLY A 33 1.52 2.30 -13.09
CA GLY A 33 1.93 1.46 -14.21
C GLY A 33 2.13 0.06 -13.67
N LEU A 34 1.24 -0.87 -14.01
CA LEU A 34 1.43 -2.31 -13.78
C LEU A 34 2.78 -2.69 -14.43
N VAL A 35 3.71 -3.41 -13.82
CA VAL A 35 3.66 -4.82 -13.39
C VAL A 35 4.96 -5.04 -12.58
N ASP A 36 4.86 -5.54 -11.35
CA ASP A 36 5.96 -6.14 -10.56
C ASP A 36 7.10 -5.29 -9.96
N GLN A 37 7.21 -3.99 -10.24
CA GLN A 37 8.31 -3.17 -9.72
C GLN A 37 7.80 -1.88 -9.05
N VAL A 38 8.41 -1.50 -7.93
CA VAL A 38 8.23 -0.18 -7.31
C VAL A 38 8.87 0.90 -8.18
N PRO A 39 8.32 2.12 -8.27
CA PRO A 39 8.93 3.16 -9.09
C PRO A 39 10.37 3.47 -8.66
N ASP A 40 11.28 3.68 -9.62
CA ASP A 40 12.71 3.94 -9.34
C ASP A 40 12.93 5.13 -8.39
N TRP A 41 12.04 6.12 -8.42
CA TRP A 41 12.12 7.27 -7.51
C TRP A 41 11.98 6.86 -6.04
N LEU A 42 11.33 5.73 -5.75
CA LEU A 42 11.11 5.25 -4.38
C LEU A 42 12.43 4.84 -3.71
N GLU A 43 13.42 4.37 -4.47
CA GLU A 43 14.74 3.99 -3.94
C GLU A 43 15.51 5.18 -3.34
N THR A 44 15.20 6.39 -3.79
CA THR A 44 15.83 7.64 -3.33
C THR A 44 14.86 8.52 -2.55
N TRP A 45 13.67 8.00 -2.23
CA TRP A 45 12.65 8.76 -1.53
C TRP A 45 12.91 8.76 -0.02
N GLU A 46 13.00 9.94 0.56
CA GLU A 46 13.29 10.15 1.99
C GLU A 46 12.01 10.13 2.85
N GLY A 47 11.01 9.33 2.49
CA GLY A 47 9.76 9.23 3.23
C GLY A 47 9.85 8.34 4.48
N ASP A 48 9.00 8.61 5.46
CA ASP A 48 8.98 7.89 6.75
C ASP A 48 8.27 6.51 6.69
N GLY A 49 7.62 6.17 5.59
CA GLY A 49 6.94 4.87 5.45
C GLY A 49 6.09 4.73 4.20
N VAL A 50 5.70 3.50 3.89
CA VAL A 50 4.95 3.14 2.68
C VAL A 50 3.67 2.39 3.05
N ILE A 51 2.55 2.78 2.43
CA ILE A 51 1.34 1.96 2.36
C ILE A 51 1.22 1.42 0.94
N ALA A 52 1.32 0.10 0.79
CA ALA A 52 1.37 -0.55 -0.52
C ALA A 52 0.26 -1.58 -0.68
N ARG A 53 -0.20 -1.77 -1.92
CA ARG A 53 -0.96 -2.97 -2.32
C ARG A 53 0.04 -3.94 -2.91
N ILE A 54 0.63 -4.80 -2.08
CA ILE A 54 1.66 -5.73 -2.51
C ILE A 54 0.98 -6.87 -3.27
N GLN A 55 1.38 -7.05 -4.53
CA GLN A 55 0.77 -7.99 -5.47
C GLN A 55 1.74 -9.05 -6.03
N SER A 56 3.03 -8.92 -5.75
CA SER A 56 4.05 -9.89 -6.18
C SER A 56 5.26 -9.92 -5.25
N GLU A 57 6.02 -11.02 -5.29
CA GLU A 57 7.22 -11.22 -4.48
C GLU A 57 8.30 -10.19 -4.81
N ASN A 58 8.45 -9.80 -6.08
CA ASN A 58 9.43 -8.79 -6.49
C ASN A 58 9.15 -7.44 -5.80
N MET A 59 7.89 -7.01 -5.80
CA MET A 59 7.48 -5.80 -5.09
C MET A 59 7.74 -5.89 -3.59
N LEU A 60 7.45 -7.05 -2.98
CA LEU A 60 7.72 -7.29 -1.55
C LEU A 60 9.21 -7.14 -1.23
N GLN A 61 10.09 -7.70 -2.06
CA GLN A 61 11.54 -7.58 -1.85
C GLN A 61 12.01 -6.14 -2.02
N SER A 62 11.60 -5.46 -3.10
CA SER A 62 11.97 -4.04 -3.30
C SER A 62 11.51 -3.14 -2.15
N LEU A 63 10.33 -3.39 -1.57
CA LEU A 63 9.83 -2.63 -0.42
C LEU A 63 10.59 -2.93 0.88
N LYS A 64 11.07 -4.17 1.07
CA LYS A 64 11.92 -4.52 2.23
C LYS A 64 13.29 -3.83 2.16
N ASP A 65 13.82 -3.66 0.96
CA ASP A 65 15.13 -3.06 0.74
C ASP A 65 15.17 -1.55 1.04
N LEU A 66 14.00 -0.88 1.08
CA LEU A 66 13.90 0.54 1.45
C LEU A 66 14.24 0.80 2.93
N ASN A 67 14.23 -0.23 3.78
CA ASN A 67 14.53 -0.12 5.20
C ASN A 67 13.69 0.93 5.98
N ILE A 68 12.45 1.15 5.52
CA ILE A 68 11.43 1.99 6.17
C ILE A 68 10.20 1.15 6.52
N PRO A 69 9.33 1.59 7.45
CA PRO A 69 8.08 0.90 7.76
C PRO A 69 7.19 0.73 6.52
N VAL A 70 6.71 -0.49 6.30
CA VAL A 70 5.78 -0.82 5.20
C VAL A 70 4.52 -1.46 5.76
N VAL A 71 3.37 -0.98 5.32
CA VAL A 71 2.05 -1.55 5.61
C VAL A 71 1.43 -2.06 4.31
N ASP A 72 1.11 -3.34 4.26
CA ASP A 72 0.39 -3.93 3.14
C ASP A 72 -1.13 -3.84 3.36
N VAL A 73 -1.85 -3.59 2.27
CA VAL A 73 -3.32 -3.55 2.22
C VAL A 73 -3.94 -4.58 1.27
N LEU A 74 -3.16 -5.57 0.81
CA LEU A 74 -3.62 -6.67 -0.05
C LEU A 74 -3.29 -8.06 0.51
N GLY A 75 -2.04 -8.32 0.89
CA GLY A 75 -1.57 -9.58 1.49
C GLY A 75 -1.18 -10.67 0.48
N VAL A 76 -0.71 -10.30 -0.72
CA VAL A 76 -0.41 -11.24 -1.80
C VAL A 76 0.96 -10.90 -2.41
N PRO A 77 2.08 -11.51 -1.99
CA PRO A 77 2.22 -12.84 -1.37
C PRO A 77 2.22 -12.84 0.17
N PRO A 78 2.13 -14.02 0.82
CA PRO A 78 2.24 -14.14 2.27
C PRO A 78 3.57 -13.59 2.81
N HIS A 79 3.51 -12.78 3.86
CA HIS A 79 4.67 -12.15 4.48
C HIS A 79 4.42 -11.73 5.93
N ASN A 80 5.46 -11.26 6.62
CA ASN A 80 5.39 -10.83 8.02
C ASN A 80 5.26 -9.30 8.20
N LEU A 81 5.09 -8.52 7.13
CA LEU A 81 4.82 -7.09 7.25
C LEU A 81 3.44 -6.84 7.90
N PRO A 82 3.25 -5.71 8.60
CA PRO A 82 1.92 -5.24 9.00
C PRO A 82 0.93 -5.31 7.83
N LEU A 83 -0.20 -5.98 8.04
CA LEU A 83 -1.20 -6.25 7.00
C LEU A 83 -2.58 -5.82 7.48
N ILE A 84 -3.24 -4.97 6.70
CA ILE A 84 -4.65 -4.60 6.88
C ILE A 84 -5.41 -5.06 5.65
N ARG A 85 -6.29 -6.04 5.82
CA ARG A 85 -7.14 -6.54 4.74
C ARG A 85 -8.59 -6.37 5.11
N VAL A 86 -9.41 -6.09 4.09
CA VAL A 86 -10.86 -6.21 4.25
C VAL A 86 -11.16 -7.68 4.50
N ASP A 87 -12.01 -7.93 5.49
CA ASP A 87 -12.51 -9.28 5.75
C ASP A 87 -13.54 -9.61 4.66
N ASP A 88 -13.07 -10.20 3.57
CA ASP A 88 -13.92 -10.62 2.45
C ASP A 88 -14.84 -11.81 2.83
N GLU A 89 -14.77 -12.38 4.05
CA GLU A 89 -15.62 -13.51 4.48
C GLU A 89 -17.06 -13.13 4.85
N GLN A 90 -17.43 -11.84 4.84
CA GLN A 90 -18.78 -11.38 5.20
C GLN A 90 -19.63 -10.88 4.01
N ILE A 91 -19.35 -11.37 2.80
CA ILE A 91 -20.20 -11.12 1.63
C ILE A 91 -20.66 -12.46 1.05
N SER A 92 -21.68 -13.05 1.69
CA SER A 92 -22.53 -14.11 1.11
C SER A 92 -24.00 -13.69 1.14
#